data_AF-T2IDA3-F1
#
_entry.id   AF-T2IDA3-F1
#
_cell.length_a   1.000
_cell.length_b   1.000
_cell.length_c   1.000
_cell.angle_alpha   90.00
_cell.angle_beta   90.00
_cell.angle_gamma   90.00
#
_symmetry.space_group_name_H-M   'P 1'
#
loop_
_entity.id
_entity.type
_entity.pdbx_description
1 polymer ?
#
loop_
_entity_poly.entity_id
_entity_poly.type
_entity_poly.pdbx_seq_one_letter_code
_entity_poly.pdbx_strand_id
1 'polypeptide(L)'
;MQTDSEVTIAGYALNYDDLNDFLLTLQSSPLLDAEKTVIKTASLQDFPIETENTPENLEIEFPQGVKYTITTAISDRPSSELLQDFARSGAAGLVNRIRTLENKGVLKP
;
A
#
# COMPACT_ATOMS: atom_id res chain seq x y z
N MET A 1 1.63 -18.40 18.85
CA MET A 1 0.45 -17.52 18.96
C MET A 1 0.55 -16.53 17.81
N GLN A 2 -0.40 -16.65 16.87
CA GLN A 2 -0.72 -15.80 15.71
C GLN A 2 0.40 -14.90 15.13
N THR A 3 1.05 -15.33 14.06
CA THR A 3 1.75 -14.43 13.12
C THR A 3 0.70 -13.84 12.19
N ASP A 4 -0.05 -12.85 12.68
CA ASP A 4 -1.02 -12.13 11.84
C ASP A 4 -0.26 -11.21 10.88
N SER A 5 -0.62 -11.32 9.60
CA SER A 5 -0.05 -10.61 8.45
C SER A 5 -0.36 -9.11 8.47
N GLU A 6 -0.06 -8.42 9.58
CA GLU A 6 -0.21 -6.97 9.72
C GLU A 6 0.86 -6.25 8.89
N VAL A 7 0.43 -5.26 8.13
CA VAL A 7 1.26 -4.43 7.27
C VAL A 7 1.07 -2.97 7.65
N THR A 8 2.18 -2.26 7.82
CA THR A 8 2.17 -0.80 8.02
C THR A 8 2.63 -0.12 6.73
N ILE A 9 1.85 0.84 6.26
CA ILE A 9 2.13 1.69 5.10
C ILE A 9 2.32 3.11 5.62
N ALA A 10 3.51 3.68 5.42
CA ALA A 10 3.84 5.03 5.83
C ALA A 10 4.22 5.87 4.61
N GLY A 11 3.82 7.14 4.60
CA GLY A 11 4.07 8.01 3.46
C GLY A 11 3.59 9.44 3.68
N TYR A 12 3.55 10.18 2.57
CA TYR A 12 2.99 11.52 2.50
C TYR A 12 1.92 11.58 1.41
N ALA A 13 0.83 12.30 1.67
CA ALA A 13 -0.18 12.69 0.69
C ALA A 13 -0.16 14.21 0.50
N LEU A 14 -0.64 14.74 -0.64
CA LEU A 14 -0.66 16.19 -0.87
C LEU A 14 -1.65 16.89 0.08
N ASN A 15 -2.76 16.24 0.37
CA ASN A 15 -3.80 16.73 1.28
C ASN A 15 -4.55 15.55 1.94
N TYR A 16 -5.53 15.86 2.79
CA TYR A 16 -6.34 14.84 3.49
C TYR A 16 -7.32 14.11 2.56
N ASP A 17 -7.78 14.74 1.49
CA ASP A 17 -8.69 14.10 0.51
C ASP A 17 -7.95 13.01 -0.25
N ASP A 18 -6.73 13.28 -0.73
CA ASP A 18 -5.86 12.29 -1.39
C ASP A 18 -5.52 11.13 -0.46
N LEU A 19 -5.30 11.40 0.84
CA LEU A 19 -5.09 10.34 1.84
C LEU A 19 -6.36 9.48 2.01
N ASN A 20 -7.53 10.09 2.05
CA ASN A 20 -8.80 9.39 2.16
C ASN A 20 -9.08 8.53 0.91
N ASP A 21 -8.87 9.06 -0.29
CA ASP A 21 -9.03 8.32 -1.54
C ASP A 21 -8.06 7.14 -1.63
N PHE A 22 -6.82 7.31 -1.15
CA PHE A 22 -5.87 6.21 -1.03
C PHE A 22 -6.37 5.15 -0.03
N LEU A 23 -6.87 5.54 1.14
CA LEU A 23 -7.43 4.60 2.12
C LEU A 23 -8.60 3.80 1.53
N LEU A 24 -9.53 4.46 0.83
CA LEU A 24 -10.66 3.80 0.16
C LEU A 24 -10.20 2.84 -0.94
N THR A 25 -9.14 3.21 -1.68
CA THR A 25 -8.50 2.32 -2.65
C THR A 25 -7.96 1.06 -1.97
N LEU A 26 -7.27 1.22 -0.83
CA LEU A 26 -6.75 0.07 -0.06
C LEU A 26 -7.89 -0.81 0.49
N GLN A 27 -8.96 -0.21 1.01
CA GLN A 27 -10.12 -0.93 1.53
C GLN A 27 -10.91 -1.68 0.46
N SER A 28 -10.92 -1.18 -0.78
CA SER A 28 -11.56 -1.88 -1.92
C SER A 28 -10.69 -3.01 -2.51
N SER A 29 -9.42 -3.12 -2.10
CA SER A 29 -8.50 -4.12 -2.61
C SER A 29 -8.88 -5.52 -2.13
N PRO A 30 -8.95 -6.53 -3.02
CA PRO A 30 -9.20 -7.92 -2.62
C PRO A 30 -8.02 -8.54 -1.86
N LEU A 31 -6.84 -7.88 -1.87
CA LEU A 31 -5.62 -8.37 -1.24
C LEU A 31 -5.53 -8.01 0.24
N LEU A 32 -6.32 -7.05 0.70
CA LEU A 32 -6.23 -6.48 2.03
C LEU A 32 -7.54 -6.67 2.79
N ASP A 33 -7.44 -6.77 4.10
CA ASP A 33 -8.59 -6.77 5.00
C ASP A 33 -9.09 -5.33 5.18
N ALA A 34 -10.26 -5.03 4.61
CA ALA A 34 -10.85 -3.70 4.64
C ALA A 34 -11.14 -3.20 6.06
N GLU A 35 -11.58 -4.08 6.97
CA GLU A 35 -11.94 -3.72 8.35
C GLU A 35 -10.69 -3.37 9.18
N LYS A 36 -9.56 -4.00 8.84
CA LYS A 36 -8.26 -3.72 9.48
C LYS A 36 -7.48 -2.59 8.80
N THR A 37 -7.92 -2.11 7.64
CA THR A 37 -7.28 -1.04 6.88
C THR A 37 -7.72 0.33 7.40
N VAL A 38 -6.89 0.94 8.24
CA VAL A 38 -7.21 2.19 8.95
C VAL A 38 -6.02 3.14 9.02
N ILE A 39 -6.29 4.45 8.96
CA ILE A 39 -5.29 5.49 9.25
C ILE A 39 -4.99 5.48 10.75
N LYS A 40 -3.72 5.31 11.13
CA LYS A 40 -3.25 5.41 12.51
C LYS A 40 -2.78 6.82 12.87
N THR A 41 -2.10 7.48 11.95
CA THR A 41 -1.67 8.88 12.13
C THR A 41 -1.86 9.65 10.83
N ALA A 42 -2.25 10.92 10.93
CA ALA A 42 -2.26 11.87 9.82
C ALA A 42 -2.03 13.29 10.38
N SER A 43 -1.02 13.99 9.85
CA SER A 43 -0.70 15.35 10.28
C SER A 43 -0.02 16.14 9.17
N LEU A 44 -0.29 17.44 9.06
CA LEU A 44 0.47 18.33 8.18
C LEU A 44 1.92 18.43 8.65
N GLN A 45 2.85 18.14 7.74
CA GLN A 45 4.29 18.30 7.93
C GLN A 45 4.91 18.71 6.60
N ASP A 46 6.06 19.38 6.65
CA ASP A 46 6.84 19.68 5.46
C ASP A 46 7.23 18.38 4.74
N PHE A 47 7.22 18.40 3.40
CA PHE A 47 7.72 17.26 2.64
C PHE A 47 9.19 16.98 2.96
N PRO A 48 9.63 15.71 2.99
CA PRO A 48 11.01 15.33 3.30
C PRO A 48 11.91 15.57 2.08
N ILE A 49 12.02 16.83 1.65
CA ILE A 49 12.82 17.24 0.51
C ILE A 49 14.23 17.57 1.02
N GLU A 50 15.22 16.81 0.57
CA GLU A 50 16.62 17.11 0.81
C GLU A 50 17.14 18.02 -0.31
N THR A 51 17.75 19.15 0.06
CA THR A 51 18.39 20.05 -0.90
C THR A 51 19.90 20.06 -0.68
N GLU A 52 20.66 19.74 -1.72
CA GLU A 52 22.10 19.96 -1.72
C GLU A 52 22.40 21.42 -2.11
N ASN A 53 23.31 22.09 -1.39
CA ASN A 53 23.77 23.47 -1.64
C ASN A 53 22.76 24.59 -1.30
N THR A 54 22.08 24.51 -0.15
CA THR A 54 21.29 25.63 0.38
C THR A 54 22.20 26.83 0.68
N PRO A 55 21.99 28.01 0.08
CA PRO A 55 22.77 29.21 0.38
C PRO A 55 22.65 29.60 1.86
N GLU A 56 23.74 30.01 2.51
CA GLU A 56 23.80 30.31 3.96
C GLU A 56 22.82 31.41 4.43
N ASN A 57 22.22 32.18 3.51
CA ASN A 57 21.32 33.30 3.80
C ASN A 57 19.93 33.16 3.15
N LEU A 58 19.51 31.93 2.81
CA LEU A 58 18.19 31.69 2.22
C LEU A 58 17.38 30.73 3.09
N GLU A 59 16.29 31.24 3.67
CA GLU A 59 15.29 30.41 4.32
C GLU A 59 14.36 29.84 3.24
N ILE A 60 14.34 28.50 3.12
CA ILE A 60 13.50 27.79 2.15
C ILE A 60 12.33 27.18 2.91
N GLU A 61 11.12 27.67 2.62
CA GLU A 61 9.89 27.02 3.06
C GLU A 61 9.54 25.91 2.08
N PHE A 62 9.42 24.69 2.61
CA PHE A 62 8.98 23.55 1.81
C PHE A 62 7.47 23.45 1.79
N PRO A 63 6.87 22.97 0.68
CA PRO A 63 5.45 22.67 0.66
C PRO A 63 5.11 21.65 1.76
N GLN A 64 3.95 21.83 2.36
CA GLN A 64 3.44 20.90 3.36
C GLN A 64 2.60 19.80 2.69
N GLY A 65 2.68 18.61 3.26
CA GLY A 65 1.83 17.47 2.93
C GLY A 65 1.33 16.79 4.19
N VAL A 66 0.41 15.85 4.04
CA VAL A 66 -0.09 15.05 5.14
C VAL A 66 0.80 13.83 5.31
N LYS A 67 1.65 13.83 6.33
CA LYS A 67 2.41 12.64 6.75
C LYS A 67 1.47 11.66 7.41
N TYR A 68 1.45 10.42 6.95
CA TYR A 68 0.52 9.41 7.43
C TYR A 68 1.15 8.06 7.74
N THR A 69 0.45 7.29 8.57
CA THR A 69 0.64 5.85 8.71
C THR A 69 -0.72 5.17 8.63
N ILE A 70 -0.80 4.09 7.86
CA ILE A 70 -1.95 3.21 7.70
C ILE A 70 -1.53 1.83 8.17
N THR A 71 -2.35 1.18 8.98
CA THR A 71 -2.20 -0.26 9.25
C THR A 71 -3.25 -1.01 8.47
N THR A 72 -2.91 -2.20 8.02
CA THR A 72 -3.81 -3.15 7.34
C THR A 72 -3.36 -4.57 7.64
N ALA A 73 -4.11 -5.56 7.18
CA ALA A 73 -3.67 -6.95 7.15
C ALA A 73 -3.88 -7.55 5.77
N ILE A 74 -3.09 -8.56 5.44
CA ILE A 74 -3.36 -9.38 4.24
C ILE A 74 -4.69 -10.11 4.41
N SER A 75 -5.50 -10.11 3.36
CA SER A 75 -6.79 -10.81 3.33
C SER A 75 -6.61 -12.32 3.56
N ASP A 76 -7.57 -12.94 4.23
CA ASP A 76 -7.68 -14.39 4.43
C ASP A 76 -8.35 -15.12 3.25
N ARG A 77 -8.74 -14.39 2.19
CA ARG A 77 -9.34 -14.97 1.00
C ARG A 77 -8.41 -16.01 0.37
N PRO A 78 -8.94 -17.19 -0.02
CA PRO A 78 -8.14 -18.22 -0.66
C PRO A 78 -7.43 -17.71 -1.92
N SER A 79 -6.16 -18.07 -2.09
CA SER A 79 -5.38 -17.66 -3.27
C SER A 79 -6.03 -18.11 -4.60
N SER A 80 -6.76 -19.23 -4.59
CA SER A 80 -7.52 -19.71 -5.75
C SER A 80 -8.66 -18.78 -6.17
N GLU A 81 -9.26 -18.06 -5.22
CA GLU A 81 -10.29 -17.04 -5.47
C GLU A 81 -9.64 -15.76 -6.02
N LEU A 82 -8.56 -15.31 -5.39
CA LEU A 82 -7.78 -14.14 -5.86
C LEU A 82 -7.25 -14.34 -7.29
N LEU A 83 -6.76 -15.54 -7.62
CA LEU A 83 -6.32 -15.88 -8.98
C LEU A 83 -7.46 -15.86 -10.00
N GLN A 84 -8.70 -16.17 -9.59
CA GLN A 84 -9.86 -16.04 -10.47
C GLN A 84 -10.21 -14.57 -10.71
N ASP A 85 -10.16 -13.73 -9.68
CA ASP A 85 -10.40 -12.29 -9.81
C ASP A 85 -9.36 -11.65 -10.74
N PHE A 86 -8.07 -12.00 -10.59
CA PHE A 86 -7.00 -11.55 -11.49
C PHE A 86 -7.20 -12.00 -12.93
N ALA A 87 -7.68 -13.23 -13.16
CA ALA A 87 -8.00 -13.68 -14.51
C ALA A 87 -9.12 -12.84 -15.13
N ARG A 88 -10.16 -12.49 -14.34
CA ARG A 88 -11.29 -11.66 -14.79
C ARG A 88 -10.90 -10.20 -15.02
N SER A 89 -9.93 -9.68 -14.26
CA SER A 89 -9.43 -8.31 -14.40
C SER A 89 -8.39 -8.14 -15.52
N GLY A 90 -8.20 -9.16 -16.37
CA GLY A 90 -7.28 -9.11 -17.51
C GLY A 90 -5.82 -9.47 -17.19
N ALA A 91 -5.50 -9.90 -15.96
CA ALA A 91 -4.15 -10.27 -15.55
C ALA A 91 -3.79 -11.74 -15.87
N ALA A 92 -4.23 -12.26 -17.02
CA ALA A 92 -4.04 -13.66 -17.41
C ALA A 92 -2.55 -14.08 -17.43
N GLY A 93 -1.64 -13.19 -17.81
CA GLY A 93 -0.20 -13.45 -17.80
C GLY A 93 0.38 -13.68 -16.40
N LEU A 94 -0.10 -12.94 -15.39
CA LEU A 94 0.29 -13.13 -13.98
C LEU A 94 -0.18 -14.50 -13.48
N VAL A 95 -1.46 -14.81 -13.71
CA VAL A 95 -2.07 -16.09 -13.32
C VAL A 95 -1.30 -17.28 -13.91
N ASN A 96 -0.95 -17.21 -15.21
CA ASN A 96 -0.18 -18.26 -15.87
C ASN A 96 1.22 -18.43 -15.27
N ARG A 97 1.90 -17.34 -14.89
CA ARG A 97 3.21 -17.41 -14.24
C ARG A 97 3.11 -18.04 -12.86
N ILE A 98 2.13 -17.67 -12.04
CA ILE A 98 1.92 -18.26 -10.71
C ILE A 98 1.68 -19.77 -10.84
N ARG A 99 0.73 -20.19 -11.70
CA ARG A 99 0.48 -21.63 -11.97
C ARG A 99 1.71 -22.36 -12.49
N THR A 100 2.51 -21.73 -13.33
CA THR A 100 3.77 -22.33 -13.82
C THR A 100 4.75 -22.55 -12.68
N LEU A 101 4.85 -21.61 -11.74
CA LEU A 101 5.72 -21.72 -10.57
C LEU A 101 5.21 -22.79 -9.58
N GLU A 102 3.90 -22.89 -9.37
CA GLU A 102 3.25 -23.96 -8.60
C GLU A 102 3.53 -25.34 -9.22
N ASN A 103 3.32 -25.49 -10.52
CA ASN A 103 3.57 -26.75 -11.24
C ASN A 103 5.05 -27.16 -11.22
N LYS A 104 5.98 -26.20 -11.15
CA LYS A 104 7.41 -26.45 -11.00
C LYS A 104 7.82 -26.74 -9.55
N GLY A 105 6.88 -26.67 -8.59
CA GLY A 105 7.15 -26.82 -7.16
C GLY A 105 7.94 -25.67 -6.54
N VAL A 106 8.07 -24.53 -7.24
CA VAL A 106 8.76 -23.33 -6.73
C VAL A 106 7.87 -22.60 -5.74
N LEU A 107 6.57 -22.51 -6.03
CA LEU A 107 5.54 -22.03 -5.11
C LEU A 107 4.77 -23.22 -4.55
N LYS A 108 4.46 -23.18 -3.26
CA LYS A 108 3.59 -24.15 -2.61
C LYS A 108 2.17 -23.57 -2.53
N PRO A 109 1.14 -24.38 -2.76
CA PRO A 109 -0.26 -23.97 -2.61
C PRO A 109 -0.61 -23.66 -1.16
#